data_AF-A0A3D3LK05-F1
#
_entry.id   AF-A0A3D3LK05-F1
#
_cell.length_a   1.000
_cell.length_b   1.000
_cell.length_c   1.000
_cell.angle_alpha   90.00
_cell.angle_beta   90.00
_cell.angle_gamma   90.00
#
_symmetry.space_group_name_H-M   'P 1'
#
loop_
_entity.id
_entity.type
_entity.pdbx_description
1 polymer ?
#
loop_
_entity_poly.entity_id
_entity_poly.type
_entity_poly.pdbx_seq_one_letter_code
_entity_poly.pdbx_strand_id
1 'polypeptide(L)'
;AENIDDKRWPARQLAFLVDRWKNRGWQPHQVPAGEAGSFADGAAGKLYESYQNRLKILNAVDFGDLLLECLRLFQENNEILQEYQDRFRHMLVDEYQDT
;
A
#
# COMPACT_ATOMS: atom_id res chain seq x y z
N ALA A 1 -14.31 8.34 15.53
CA ALA A 1 -13.30 9.34 15.16
C ALA A 1 -13.68 10.11 13.89
N GLU A 2 -14.28 9.49 12.86
CA GLU A 2 -14.65 10.21 11.60
C GLU A 2 -16.18 10.26 11.33
N ASN A 3 -17.03 9.89 12.29
CA ASN A 3 -18.49 9.82 12.14
C ASN A 3 -18.98 9.02 10.91
N ILE A 4 -18.22 8.00 10.50
CA ILE A 4 -18.54 7.10 9.39
C ILE A 4 -19.48 6.01 9.89
N ASP A 5 -20.61 5.83 9.19
CA ASP A 5 -21.54 4.74 9.44
C ASP A 5 -20.95 3.40 9.01
N ASP A 6 -20.48 2.61 9.96
CA ASP A 6 -19.86 1.28 9.74
C ASP A 6 -20.83 0.26 9.11
N LYS A 7 -22.15 0.46 9.22
CA LYS A 7 -23.13 -0.40 8.53
C LYS A 7 -23.16 -0.12 7.03
N ARG A 8 -23.01 1.16 6.66
CA ARG A 8 -22.99 1.60 5.26
C ARG A 8 -21.61 1.45 4.62
N TRP A 9 -20.56 1.62 5.42
CA TRP A 9 -19.16 1.67 4.99
C TRP A 9 -18.31 0.73 5.85
N PRO A 10 -18.49 -0.59 5.71
CA PRO A 10 -17.83 -1.55 6.57
C PRO A 10 -16.30 -1.50 6.41
N ALA A 11 -15.57 -1.64 7.51
CA ALA A 11 -14.11 -1.64 7.51
C ALA A 11 -13.48 -2.61 6.50
N ARG A 12 -14.13 -3.75 6.24
CA ARG A 12 -13.67 -4.74 5.24
C ARG A 12 -13.65 -4.16 3.83
N GLN A 13 -14.61 -3.31 3.47
CA GLN A 13 -14.62 -2.64 2.17
C GLN A 13 -13.45 -1.67 2.03
N LEU A 14 -13.13 -0.92 3.09
CA LEU A 14 -11.93 -0.09 3.11
C LEU A 14 -10.66 -0.92 2.97
N ALA A 15 -10.56 -2.05 3.68
CA ALA A 15 -9.42 -2.95 3.59
C ALA A 15 -9.19 -3.45 2.15
N PHE A 16 -10.25 -3.80 1.42
CA PHE A 16 -10.14 -4.17 0.01
C PHE A 16 -9.65 -3.02 -0.90
N LEU A 17 -10.09 -1.79 -0.63
CA LEU A 17 -9.60 -0.62 -1.37
C LEU A 17 -8.12 -0.37 -1.11
N VAL A 18 -7.72 -0.43 0.16
CA VAL A 18 -6.31 -0.28 0.57
C VAL A 18 -5.45 -1.36 -0.07
N ASP A 19 -5.87 -2.62 0.00
CA ASP A 19 -5.15 -3.75 -0.64
C ASP A 19 -4.98 -3.53 -2.15
N ARG A 20 -6.06 -3.13 -2.84
CA ARG A 20 -6.01 -2.80 -4.27
C ARG A 20 -5.02 -1.68 -4.58
N TRP A 21 -4.96 -0.64 -3.75
CA TRP A 21 -4.01 0.46 -3.95
C TRP A 21 -2.57 0.01 -3.68
N LYS A 22 -2.34 -0.83 -2.65
CA LYS A 22 -1.02 -1.40 -2.38
C LYS A 22 -0.52 -2.28 -3.52
N ASN A 23 -1.39 -3.12 -4.08
CA ASN A 23 -1.06 -3.95 -5.25
C ASN A 23 -0.74 -3.12 -6.52
N ARG A 24 -1.20 -1.87 -6.59
CA ARG A 24 -0.82 -0.91 -7.65
C ARG A 24 0.47 -0.14 -7.38
N GLY A 25 1.14 -0.40 -6.25
CA GLY A 25 2.32 0.35 -5.87
C GLY A 25 2.02 1.71 -5.24
N TRP A 26 0.77 2.03 -4.91
CA TRP A 26 0.39 3.36 -4.44
C TRP A 26 0.47 3.51 -2.93
N GLN A 27 1.29 4.45 -2.49
CA GLN A 27 1.24 5.02 -1.14
C GLN A 27 0.03 5.96 -0.97
N PRO A 28 -0.36 6.32 0.26
CA PRO A 28 -1.53 7.15 0.51
C PRO A 28 -1.58 8.46 -0.31
N HIS A 29 -0.44 9.13 -0.48
CA HIS A 29 -0.33 10.39 -1.23
C HIS A 29 -0.39 10.21 -2.75
N GLN A 30 -0.29 8.98 -3.26
CA GLN A 30 -0.31 8.66 -4.69
C GLN A 30 -1.70 8.19 -5.16
N VAL A 31 -2.62 7.94 -4.23
CA VAL A 31 -3.98 7.50 -4.57
C VAL A 31 -4.72 8.64 -5.29
N PRO A 32 -5.19 8.43 -6.55
CA PRO A 32 -5.94 9.44 -7.28
C PRO A 32 -7.25 9.79 -6.57
N ALA A 33 -7.64 11.07 -6.60
CA ALA A 33 -8.88 11.54 -5.96
C ALA A 33 -10.14 10.79 -6.46
N GLY A 34 -10.16 10.40 -7.74
CA GLY A 34 -11.26 9.62 -8.32
C GLY A 34 -11.40 8.21 -7.75
N GLU A 35 -10.31 7.58 -7.29
CA GLU A 35 -10.33 6.26 -6.65
C GLU A 35 -10.80 6.39 -5.18
N ALA A 36 -10.34 7.40 -4.47
CA ALA A 36 -10.70 7.66 -3.07
C ALA A 36 -12.16 8.15 -2.89
N GLY A 37 -12.75 8.78 -3.91
CA GLY A 37 -14.09 9.39 -3.84
C GLY A 37 -15.26 8.43 -3.62
N SER A 38 -15.07 7.13 -3.87
CA SER A 38 -16.15 6.13 -3.85
C SER A 38 -16.56 5.65 -2.46
N PHE A 39 -15.77 5.91 -1.42
CA PHE A 39 -15.97 5.39 -0.07
C PHE A 39 -16.12 6.53 0.93
N ALA A 40 -17.19 6.47 1.74
CA ALA A 40 -17.48 7.40 2.83
C ALA A 40 -17.23 8.87 2.44
N ASP A 41 -17.87 9.31 1.34
CA ASP A 41 -17.79 10.67 0.82
C ASP A 41 -16.35 11.18 0.58
N GLY A 42 -15.46 10.30 0.13
CA GLY A 42 -14.06 10.62 -0.20
C GLY A 42 -13.08 10.44 0.97
N ALA A 43 -13.52 9.86 2.09
CA ALA A 43 -12.66 9.69 3.26
C ALA A 43 -11.59 8.60 3.11
N ALA A 44 -11.70 7.68 2.14
CA ALA A 44 -10.81 6.51 2.09
C ALA A 44 -9.32 6.85 1.95
N GLY A 45 -8.95 7.91 1.22
CA GLY A 45 -7.55 8.34 1.13
C GLY A 45 -6.97 8.77 2.49
N LYS A 46 -7.74 9.58 3.25
CA LYS A 46 -7.35 10.02 4.60
C LYS A 46 -7.31 8.86 5.58
N LEU A 47 -8.26 7.92 5.49
CA LEU A 47 -8.26 6.73 6.33
C LEU A 47 -7.07 5.82 6.02
N TYR A 48 -6.69 5.69 4.74
CA TYR A 48 -5.50 4.95 4.35
C TYR A 48 -4.22 5.59 4.91
N GLU A 49 -4.09 6.92 4.85
CA GLU A 49 -2.98 7.64 5.48
C GLU A 49 -2.93 7.42 7.00
N SER A 50 -4.07 7.57 7.69
CA SER A 50 -4.17 7.32 9.13
C SER A 50 -3.80 5.88 9.50
N TYR A 51 -4.25 4.92 8.68
CA TYR A 51 -3.95 3.51 8.84
C TYR A 51 -2.44 3.23 8.71
N GLN A 52 -1.79 3.71 7.64
CA GLN A 52 -0.33 3.55 7.47
C GLN A 52 0.45 4.22 8.59
N ASN A 53 0.03 5.42 9.02
CA ASN A 53 0.66 6.10 10.15
C ASN A 53 0.56 5.29 11.45
N ARG A 54 -0.59 4.65 11.69
CA ARG A 54 -0.76 3.79 12.85
C ARG A 54 0.12 2.54 12.79
N LEU A 55 0.24 1.90 11.63
CA LEU A 55 1.16 0.78 11.43
C LEU A 55 2.61 1.17 11.73
N LYS A 56 3.06 2.33 11.23
CA LYS A 56 4.40 2.87 11.50
C LYS A 56 4.65 3.12 12.99
N ILE A 57 3.69 3.73 13.70
CA ILE A 57 3.78 3.95 15.16
C ILE A 57 3.93 2.62 15.91
N LEU A 58 3.25 1.57 15.44
CA LEU A 58 3.31 0.23 16.05
C LEU A 58 4.51 -0.59 15.57
N ASN A 59 5.35 -0.06 14.68
CA ASN A 59 6.41 -0.78 13.99
C ASN A 59 5.90 -2.11 13.37
N ALA A 60 4.74 -2.03 12.72
CA ALA A 60 4.06 -3.16 12.10
C ALA A 60 3.91 -2.92 10.59
N VAL A 61 3.75 -4.03 9.85
CA VAL A 61 3.49 -4.05 8.42
C VAL A 61 2.40 -5.08 8.13
N ASP A 62 1.58 -4.83 7.12
CA ASP A 62 0.69 -5.86 6.56
C ASP A 62 1.31 -6.52 5.31
N PHE A 63 0.57 -7.43 4.66
CA PHE A 63 1.08 -8.17 3.51
C PHE A 63 1.46 -7.28 2.32
N GLY A 64 0.67 -6.25 2.02
CA GLY A 64 0.98 -5.34 0.90
C GLY A 64 2.20 -4.48 1.20
N ASP A 65 2.40 -4.13 2.48
CA ASP A 65 3.58 -3.37 2.91
C ASP A 65 4.89 -4.15 2.75
N LEU A 66 4.87 -5.48 2.78
CA LEU A 66 6.07 -6.29 2.55
C LEU A 66 6.69 -5.98 1.18
N LEU A 67 5.87 -5.72 0.16
CA LEU A 67 6.34 -5.32 -1.16
C LEU A 67 6.56 -3.81 -1.26
N LEU A 68 5.61 -3.00 -0.79
CA LEU A 68 5.71 -1.54 -0.90
C LEU A 68 6.90 -0.94 -0.15
N GLU A 69 7.20 -1.43 1.05
CA GLU A 69 8.34 -0.92 1.82
C GLU A 69 9.68 -1.33 1.19
N CYS A 70 9.76 -2.52 0.58
CA CYS A 70 10.92 -2.91 -0.22
C CYS A 70 11.07 -1.99 -1.45
N LEU A 71 9.97 -1.73 -2.16
CA LEU A 71 9.96 -0.83 -3.31
C LEU A 71 10.43 0.59 -2.91
N ARG A 72 9.87 1.14 -1.82
CA ARG A 72 10.27 2.44 -1.28
C ARG A 72 11.75 2.46 -0.90
N LEU A 73 12.22 1.44 -0.18
CA LEU A 73 13.62 1.33 0.24
C LEU A 73 14.56 1.41 -0.96
N PHE A 74 14.29 0.63 -2.01
CA PHE A 74 15.11 0.62 -3.21
C PHE A 74 15.02 1.90 -4.04
N GLN A 75 13.85 2.56 -4.09
CA GLN A 75 13.69 3.84 -4.77
C GLN A 75 14.42 4.98 -4.06
N GLU A 76 14.46 4.96 -2.73
CA GLU A 76 15.08 6.02 -1.93
C GLU A 76 16.58 5.76 -1.69
N ASN A 77 17.05 4.51 -1.81
CA ASN A 77 18.42 4.10 -1.48
C ASN A 77 19.04 3.27 -2.61
N ASN A 78 19.54 3.95 -3.64
CA ASN A 78 20.12 3.31 -4.83
C ASN A 78 21.30 2.39 -4.53
N GLU A 79 22.09 2.65 -3.49
CA GLU A 79 23.22 1.79 -3.09
C GLU A 79 22.74 0.40 -2.64
N ILE A 80 21.66 0.36 -1.85
CA ILE A 80 21.04 -0.88 -1.39
C ILE A 80 20.45 -1.63 -2.59
N LEU A 81 19.77 -0.91 -3.50
CA LEU A 81 19.28 -1.52 -4.74
C LEU A 81 20.41 -2.17 -5.56
N GLN A 82 21.53 -1.47 -5.73
CA GLN A 82 22.67 -1.97 -6.49
C GLN A 82 23.25 -3.25 -5.86
N GLU A 83 23.38 -3.31 -4.53
CA GLU A 83 23.84 -4.51 -3.83
C GLU A 83 22.96 -5.73 -4.16
N TYR A 84 21.64 -5.55 -4.17
CA TYR A 84 20.71 -6.63 -4.51
C TYR A 84 20.76 -6.99 -6.00
N GLN A 85 20.88 -6.01 -6.89
CA GLN A 85 21.03 -6.25 -8.34
C GLN A 85 22.33 -7.01 -8.67
N ASP A 86 23.42 -6.71 -7.97
CA ASP A 86 24.70 -7.41 -8.13
C ASP A 86 24.63 -8.85 -7.61
N ARG A 87 23.89 -9.07 -6.52
CA ARG A 87 23.67 -10.39 -5.93
C ARG A 87 22.77 -11.29 -6.79
N PHE A 88 21.68 -10.74 -7.32
CA PHE A 88 20.67 -11.47 -8.09
C PHE A 88 20.82 -11.23 -9.60
N ARG A 89 21.96 -11.64 -10.18
CA ARG A 89 22.24 -11.45 -11.62
C ARG A 89 21.26 -12.16 -12.56
N HIS A 90 20.65 -13.25 -12.08
CA HIS A 90 19.65 -14.01 -12.83
C HIS A 90 18.45 -14.22 -11.92
N MET A 91 17.27 -13.79 -12.39
CA MET A 91 16.01 -13.95 -11.68
C MET A 91 15.10 -14.85 -12.51
N LEU A 92 14.55 -15.87 -11.86
CA LEU A 92 13.51 -16.72 -12.41
C LEU A 92 12.23 -16.38 -11.65
N VAL A 93 11.23 -15.91 -12.38
CA VAL A 93 9.91 -15.61 -11.84
C VAL A 93 8.95 -16.60 -12.46
N ASP A 94 8.40 -17.47 -11.64
CA ASP A 94 7.34 -18.41 -12.03
C ASP A 94 5.96 -17.75 -11.88
N GLU A 95 4.95 -18.29 -12.55
CA GLU A 95 3.57 -17.79 -12.52
C GLU A 95 3.43 -16.28 -12.85
N TYR A 96 4.25 -15.78 -13.79
CA TYR A 96 4.32 -14.36 -14.14
C TYR A 96 2.98 -13.76 -14.62
N GLN A 97 2.05 -14.59 -15.10
CA GLN A 97 0.71 -14.16 -15.50
C GLN A 97 -0.15 -13.65 -14.34
N ASP A 98 0.17 -14.05 -13.09
CA ASP A 98 -0.59 -13.66 -11.90
C ASP A 98 0.02 -12.45 -11.17
N THR A 99 1.07 -11.85 -11.73
CA THR A 99 1.78 -10.68 -11.17
C THR A 99 1.18 -9.33 -11.56
#